data_AF-A0A963XQR5-F1
#
_entry.id   AF-A0A963XQR5-F1
#
_cell.length_a   1.000
_cell.length_b   1.000
_cell.length_c   1.000
_cell.angle_alpha   90.00
_cell.angle_beta   90.00
_cell.angle_gamma   90.00
#
_symmetry.space_group_name_H-M   'P 1'
#
loop_
_entity.id
_entity.type
_entity.pdbx_description
1 polymer ?
#
loop_
_entity_poly.entity_id
_entity_poly.type
_entity_poly.pdbx_seq_one_letter_code
_entity_poly.pdbx_strand_id
1 'polypeptide(L)'
;MLYWLERLSDGGDIFNLFRYITFRAGGAFFTALIFGFIFGQPLINLLRRKQKKGQPIRDDGPQTHFAKAGTPTMGGLLILSAMLVATLLWARLDNPYVWIVLFVTFAFGLIGFADDYAKVTKQNTKG
;
A
#
# COMPACT_ATOMS: atom_id res chain seq x y z
N MET A 1 -8.35 7.17 -14.17
CA MET A 1 -7.74 7.82 -15.35
C MET A 1 -7.86 6.96 -16.61
N LEU A 2 -7.68 5.63 -16.52
CA LEU A 2 -7.84 4.70 -17.65
C LEU A 2 -9.30 4.46 -18.08
N TYR A 3 -10.26 4.75 -17.21
CA TYR A 3 -11.69 4.71 -17.56
C TYR A 3 -12.03 5.62 -18.76
N TRP A 4 -11.37 6.77 -18.88
CA TRP A 4 -11.65 7.72 -19.95
C TRP A 4 -11.18 7.24 -21.33
N LEU A 5 -10.32 6.21 -21.39
CA LEU A 5 -9.91 5.58 -22.65
C LEU A 5 -11.07 4.83 -23.33
N GLU A 6 -12.12 4.46 -22.58
CA GLU A 6 -13.37 3.92 -23.16
C GLU A 6 -13.99 4.92 -24.16
N ARG A 7 -13.85 6.23 -23.93
CA ARG A 7 -14.42 7.26 -24.81
C ARG A 7 -13.76 7.35 -26.18
N LEU A 8 -12.60 6.70 -26.38
CA LEU A 8 -11.95 6.58 -27.68
C LEU A 8 -12.37 5.30 -28.43
N SER A 9 -13.22 4.46 -27.83
CA SER A 9 -13.65 3.18 -28.41
C SER A 9 -14.86 3.36 -29.32
N ASP A 10 -14.69 3.15 -30.62
CA ASP A 10 -15.79 3.14 -31.62
C ASP A 10 -16.53 1.77 -31.69
N GLY A 11 -16.83 1.19 -30.52
CA GLY A 11 -17.79 0.08 -30.40
C GLY A 11 -17.25 -1.34 -30.61
N GLY A 12 -15.96 -1.54 -30.94
CA GLY A 12 -15.37 -2.88 -31.14
C GLY A 12 -13.95 -3.12 -30.60
N ASP A 13 -13.26 -2.08 -30.12
CA ASP A 13 -11.83 -2.17 -29.79
C ASP A 13 -11.52 -2.66 -28.36
N ILE A 14 -10.24 -2.99 -28.12
CA ILE A 14 -9.65 -3.31 -26.80
C ILE A 14 -10.04 -2.26 -25.73
N PHE A 15 -10.31 -1.02 -26.15
CA PHE A 15 -10.76 0.06 -25.28
C PHE A 15 -12.13 -0.17 -24.63
N ASN A 16 -13.00 -0.99 -25.21
CA ASN A 16 -14.29 -1.37 -24.60
C ASN A 16 -14.10 -2.26 -23.36
N LEU A 17 -12.95 -2.95 -23.23
CA LEU A 17 -12.64 -3.76 -22.04
C LEU A 17 -12.58 -2.91 -20.76
N PHE A 18 -12.18 -1.63 -20.88
CA PHE A 18 -12.13 -0.69 -19.75
C PHE A 18 -13.51 -0.25 -19.25
N ARG A 19 -14.60 -0.60 -19.95
CA ARG A 19 -15.98 -0.37 -19.48
C ARG A 19 -16.37 -1.37 -18.39
N TYR A 20 -15.85 -2.60 -18.47
CA TYR A 20 -16.26 -3.69 -17.58
C TYR A 20 -15.60 -3.56 -16.21
N ILE A 21 -16.42 -3.56 -15.15
CA ILE A 21 -15.94 -3.45 -13.77
C ILE A 21 -15.01 -4.61 -13.38
N THR A 22 -15.27 -5.82 -13.88
CA THR A 22 -14.46 -7.02 -13.63
C THR A 22 -13.06 -6.90 -14.21
N PHE A 23 -12.94 -6.39 -15.45
CA PHE A 23 -11.65 -6.15 -16.08
C PHE A 23 -10.85 -5.09 -15.32
N ARG A 24 -11.50 -3.99 -14.91
CA ARG A 24 -10.86 -2.93 -14.13
C ARG A 24 -10.42 -3.41 -12.75
N ALA A 25 -11.24 -4.22 -12.08
CA ALA A 25 -10.91 -4.79 -10.78
C ALA A 25 -9.72 -5.75 -10.88
N GLY A 26 -9.72 -6.62 -11.90
CA GLY A 26 -8.57 -7.50 -12.20
C GLY A 26 -7.31 -6.69 -12.54
N GLY A 27 -7.43 -5.67 -13.38
CA GLY A 27 -6.34 -4.76 -13.73
C GLY A 27 -5.76 -4.04 -12.51
N ALA A 28 -6.63 -3.55 -11.61
CA ALA A 28 -6.21 -2.91 -10.36
C ALA A 28 -5.45 -3.89 -9.45
N PHE A 29 -5.95 -5.13 -9.31
CA PHE A 29 -5.30 -6.18 -8.54
C PHE A 29 -3.89 -6.49 -9.07
N PHE A 30 -3.75 -6.77 -10.37
CA PHE A 30 -2.45 -7.06 -10.97
C PHE A 30 -1.50 -5.87 -10.91
N THR A 31 -2.02 -4.65 -11.09
CA THR A 31 -1.22 -3.42 -10.98
C THR A 31 -0.66 -3.27 -9.56
N ALA A 32 -1.48 -3.46 -8.53
CA ALA A 32 -1.04 -3.40 -7.14
C ALA A 32 -0.01 -4.50 -6.82
N LEU A 33 -0.20 -5.71 -7.35
CA LEU A 33 0.72 -6.83 -7.17
C LEU A 33 2.09 -6.56 -7.81
N ILE A 34 2.11 -6.13 -9.07
CA ILE A 34 3.34 -5.78 -9.80
C ILE A 34 4.05 -4.62 -9.09
N PHE A 35 3.30 -3.60 -8.67
CA PHE A 35 3.85 -2.51 -7.87
C PHE A 35 4.50 -3.02 -6.59
N GLY A 36 3.84 -3.93 -5.86
CA GLY A 36 4.38 -4.56 -4.67
C GLY A 36 5.70 -5.30 -4.91
N PHE A 37 5.81 -6.05 -6.01
CA PHE A 37 7.05 -6.76 -6.33
C PHE A 37 8.19 -5.83 -6.75
N ILE A 38 7.90 -4.79 -7.53
CA ILE A 38 8.92 -3.83 -8.00
C ILE A 38 9.42 -2.96 -6.85
N PHE A 39 8.50 -2.41 -6.04
CA PHE A 39 8.82 -1.44 -5.00
C PHE A 39 9.04 -2.06 -3.62
N GLY A 40 8.70 -3.33 -3.42
CA GLY A 40 8.86 -4.03 -2.16
C GLY A 40 10.31 -4.08 -1.69
N GLN A 41 11.21 -4.64 -2.51
CA GLN A 41 12.63 -4.79 -2.14
C GLN A 41 13.34 -3.44 -1.91
N PRO A 42 13.18 -2.42 -2.79
CA PRO A 42 13.73 -1.09 -2.54
C PRO A 42 13.20 -0.46 -1.24
N LEU A 43 11.90 -0.58 -0.97
CA LEU A 43 11.30 0.00 0.23
C LEU A 43 11.79 -0.69 1.51
N ILE A 44 11.86 -2.02 1.51
CA ILE A 44 12.40 -2.80 2.63
C ILE A 44 13.85 -2.38 2.91
N ASN A 45 14.67 -2.24 1.87
CA ASN A 45 16.06 -1.81 2.02
C ASN A 45 16.17 -0.37 2.56
N LEU A 46 15.31 0.54 2.10
CA LEU A 46 15.23 1.91 2.61
C LEU A 46 14.85 1.95 4.09
N LEU A 47 13.81 1.20 4.46
CA LEU A 47 13.33 1.11 5.84
C LEU A 47 14.38 0.48 6.75
N ARG A 48 15.05 -0.60 6.31
CA ARG A 48 16.14 -1.24 7.06
C ARG A 48 17.31 -0.28 7.30
N ARG A 49 17.65 0.58 6.33
CA ARG A 49 18.70 1.61 6.50
C ARG A 49 18.30 2.71 7.48
N LYS A 50 17.02 3.08 7.53
CA LYS A 50 16.50 4.10 8.47
C LYS A 50 16.27 3.54 9.87
N GLN A 51 15.85 2.29 9.99
CA GLN A 51 15.52 1.59 11.23
C GLN A 51 16.69 0.69 11.68
N LYS A 52 17.91 1.23 11.76
CA LYS A 52 19.14 0.45 12.02
C LYS A 52 19.10 -0.41 13.30
N LYS A 53 18.29 -0.03 14.29
CA LYS A 53 18.15 -0.76 15.57
C LYS A 53 17.06 -1.84 15.55
N GLY A 54 16.37 -2.05 14.42
CA GLY A 54 15.22 -2.95 14.36
C GLY A 54 14.06 -2.49 15.26
N GLN A 55 13.00 -3.29 15.31
CA GLN A 55 11.91 -3.09 16.26
C GLN A 55 12.45 -3.40 17.68
N PRO A 56 12.25 -2.53 18.70
CA PRO A 56 12.64 -2.85 20.07
C PRO A 56 11.89 -4.10 20.53
N ILE A 57 12.60 -5.23 20.60
CA ILE A 57 12.05 -6.51 21.03
C ILE A 57 11.93 -6.44 22.55
N ARG A 58 10.78 -6.83 23.10
CA ARG A 58 10.64 -7.02 24.54
C ARG A 58 11.49 -8.22 24.96
N ASP A 59 12.37 -8.01 25.94
CA ASP A 59 13.26 -9.05 26.48
C ASP A 59 12.47 -10.20 27.15
N ASP A 60 11.19 -9.99 27.42
CA ASP A 60 10.22 -10.90 28.03
C ASP A 60 9.52 -11.87 27.03
N GLY A 61 9.99 -11.97 25.77
CA GLY A 61 9.41 -12.82 24.72
C GLY A 61 10.09 -14.19 24.49
N PRO A 62 9.39 -15.21 23.95
CA PRO A 62 9.96 -16.52 23.62
C PRO A 62 11.11 -16.43 22.59
N GLN A 63 12.12 -17.30 22.68
CA GLN A 63 13.33 -17.27 21.81
C GLN A 63 13.04 -17.28 20.30
N THR A 64 11.91 -17.83 19.87
CA THR A 64 11.46 -17.83 18.46
C THR A 64 11.12 -16.43 17.92
N HIS A 65 10.82 -15.46 18.79
CA HIS A 65 10.56 -14.07 18.40
C HIS A 65 11.83 -13.29 18.02
N PHE A 66 13.02 -13.76 18.42
CA PHE A 66 14.30 -13.15 18.02
C PHE A 66 14.64 -13.41 16.53
N ALA A 67 14.03 -14.40 15.88
CA ALA A 67 14.22 -14.62 14.43
C ALA A 67 13.62 -13.49 13.57
N LYS A 68 12.74 -12.66 14.13
CA LYS A 68 12.18 -11.47 13.49
C LYS A 68 13.03 -10.20 13.70
N ALA A 69 14.20 -10.31 14.35
CA ALA A 69 15.08 -9.21 14.77
C ALA A 69 15.76 -8.40 13.65
N GLY A 70 15.19 -8.35 12.45
CA GLY A 70 15.76 -7.60 11.33
C GLY A 70 14.78 -7.24 10.22
N THR A 71 13.52 -7.67 10.30
CA THR A 71 12.50 -7.24 9.35
C THR A 71 12.02 -5.84 9.73
N PRO A 72 12.16 -4.85 8.84
CA PRO A 72 11.70 -3.49 9.11
C PRO A 72 10.19 -3.46 9.32
N THR A 73 9.76 -2.58 10.21
CA THR A 73 8.34 -2.26 10.46
C THR A 73 7.87 -1.26 9.40
N MET A 74 6.56 -1.08 9.20
CA MET A 74 5.93 -0.20 8.19
C MET A 74 5.68 -0.79 6.80
N GLY A 75 5.50 -2.11 6.67
CA GLY A 75 5.04 -2.73 5.42
C GLY A 75 3.69 -2.17 4.89
N GLY A 76 2.87 -1.62 5.78
CA GLY A 76 1.62 -0.92 5.43
C GLY A 76 1.82 0.25 4.46
N LEU A 77 3.00 0.89 4.45
CA LEU A 77 3.30 1.96 3.49
C LEU A 77 3.32 1.41 2.05
N LEU A 78 3.87 0.22 1.83
CA LEU A 78 3.87 -0.42 0.51
C LEU A 78 2.44 -0.69 0.05
N ILE A 79 1.61 -1.25 0.94
CA ILE A 79 0.23 -1.63 0.67
C ILE A 79 -0.60 -0.39 0.31
N LEU A 80 -0.52 0.67 1.12
CA LEU A 80 -1.25 1.91 0.89
C LEU A 80 -0.81 2.59 -0.42
N SER A 81 0.49 2.58 -0.72
CA SER A 81 1.04 3.14 -1.96
C SER A 81 0.54 2.37 -3.19
N ALA A 82 0.64 1.04 -3.16
CA ALA A 82 0.19 0.17 -4.24
C ALA A 82 -1.31 0.30 -4.48
N MET A 83 -2.10 0.31 -3.40
CA MET A 83 -3.55 0.52 -3.46
C MET A 83 -3.90 1.87 -4.08
N LEU A 84 -3.27 2.97 -3.63
CA LEU A 84 -3.53 4.30 -4.17
C LEU A 84 -3.26 4.36 -5.68
N VAL A 85 -2.11 3.87 -6.12
CA VAL A 85 -1.75 3.86 -7.55
C VAL A 85 -2.75 3.04 -8.36
N ALA A 86 -3.11 1.84 -7.88
CA ALA A 86 -4.10 1.00 -8.55
C ALA A 86 -5.48 1.67 -8.61
N THR A 87 -5.93 2.29 -7.52
CA THR A 87 -7.22 3.00 -7.47
C THR A 87 -7.22 4.21 -8.40
N LEU A 88 -6.19 5.04 -8.42
CA LEU A 88 -6.14 6.23 -9.29
C LEU A 88 -6.14 5.88 -10.78
N LEU A 89 -5.47 4.78 -11.14
CA LEU A 89 -5.42 4.29 -12.51
C LEU A 89 -6.78 3.74 -12.95
N TRP A 90 -7.33 2.80 -12.17
CA TRP A 90 -8.45 1.96 -12.59
C TRP A 90 -9.82 2.39 -12.07
N ALA A 91 -9.93 3.15 -10.98
CA ALA A 91 -11.22 3.54 -10.41
C ALA A 91 -11.88 4.70 -11.17
N ARG A 92 -13.19 4.85 -10.93
CA ARG A 92 -14.02 5.96 -11.41
C ARG A 92 -13.83 7.15 -10.48
N LEU A 93 -12.96 8.10 -10.86
CA LEU A 93 -12.67 9.29 -10.04
C LEU A 93 -13.81 10.32 -10.05
N ASP A 94 -14.77 10.15 -10.95
CA ASP A 94 -16.06 10.83 -10.98
C ASP A 94 -17.01 10.33 -9.87
N ASN A 95 -16.73 9.18 -9.27
CA ASN A 95 -17.54 8.65 -8.18
C ASN A 95 -17.05 9.23 -6.83
N PRO A 96 -17.89 10.01 -6.10
CA PRO A 96 -17.50 10.58 -4.81
C PRO A 96 -17.20 9.52 -3.75
N TYR A 97 -17.81 8.32 -3.82
CA TYR A 97 -17.54 7.23 -2.89
C TYR A 97 -16.08 6.76 -2.92
N VAL A 98 -15.42 6.82 -4.09
CA VAL A 98 -13.99 6.46 -4.22
C VAL A 98 -13.13 7.41 -3.39
N TRP A 99 -13.43 8.70 -3.42
CA TRP A 99 -12.70 9.71 -2.65
C TRP A 99 -12.93 9.57 -1.16
N ILE A 100 -14.16 9.27 -0.73
CA ILE A 100 -14.47 9.05 0.68
C ILE A 100 -13.67 7.85 1.22
N VAL A 101 -13.67 6.72 0.50
CA VAL A 101 -12.92 5.53 0.92
C VAL A 101 -11.42 5.80 0.92
N LEU A 102 -10.88 6.43 -0.12
CA LEU A 102 -9.46 6.82 -0.16
C LEU A 102 -9.09 7.72 1.02
N PHE A 103 -9.92 8.72 1.33
CA PHE A 103 -9.68 9.63 2.45
C PHE A 103 -9.65 8.88 3.78
N VAL A 104 -10.66 8.04 4.06
CA VAL A 104 -10.71 7.27 5.31
C VAL A 104 -9.51 6.32 5.41
N THR A 105 -9.20 5.57 4.36
CA THR A 105 -8.08 4.64 4.38
C THR A 105 -6.74 5.36 4.57
N PHE A 106 -6.52 6.51 3.94
CA PHE A 106 -5.30 7.29 4.13
C PHE A 106 -5.24 7.94 5.52
N ALA A 107 -6.36 8.42 6.06
CA ALA A 107 -6.40 8.99 7.40
C ALA A 107 -5.98 7.95 8.46
N PHE A 108 -6.59 6.75 8.43
CA PHE A 108 -6.20 5.66 9.33
C PHE A 108 -4.78 5.15 9.06
N GLY A 109 -4.36 5.11 7.78
CA GLY A 109 -3.00 4.76 7.39
C GLY A 109 -1.94 5.70 7.96
N LEU A 110 -2.21 7.01 7.94
CA LEU A 110 -1.33 8.03 8.52
C LEU A 110 -1.26 7.93 10.04
N ILE A 111 -2.38 7.67 10.71
CA ILE A 111 -2.41 7.45 12.17
C ILE A 111 -1.56 6.23 12.54
N GLY A 112 -1.74 5.10 11.84
CA GLY A 112 -0.93 3.90 12.05
C GLY A 112 0.55 4.13 11.75
N PHE A 113 0.87 4.88 10.70
CA PHE A 113 2.26 5.26 10.40
C PHE A 113 2.88 6.13 11.49
N ALA A 114 2.13 7.09 12.04
CA ALA A 114 2.60 7.95 13.12
C ALA A 114 2.87 7.15 14.41
N ASP A 115 2.02 6.18 14.74
CA ASP A 115 2.21 5.27 15.88
C ASP A 115 3.43 4.36 15.69
N ASP A 116 3.55 3.72 14.52
CA ASP A 116 4.72 2.89 14.18
C ASP A 116 6.02 3.69 14.17
N TYR A 117 5.99 4.92 13.66
CA TYR A 117 7.13 5.83 13.67
C TYR A 117 7.52 6.21 15.10
N ALA A 118 6.54 6.57 15.94
CA ALA A 118 6.78 6.90 17.35
C ALA A 118 7.38 5.72 18.12
N LYS A 119 6.89 4.49 17.90
CA LYS A 119 7.44 3.27 18.52
C LYS A 119 8.89 3.00 18.13
N VAL A 120 9.22 3.19 16.86
CA VAL A 120 10.59 2.99 16.35
C VAL A 120 11.55 4.06 16.87
N THR A 121 11.13 5.32 16.91
CA THR A 121 11.99 6.43 17.37
C THR A 121 12.18 6.44 18.88
N LYS A 122 11.14 6.14 19.67
CA LYS A 122 11.20 6.22 21.13
C LYS A 122 11.80 4.97 21.80
N GLN A 123 12.01 3.87 21.07
CA GLN A 123 12.43 2.56 21.61
C GLN A 123 11.67 2.11 22.87
N ASN A 124 10.44 2.59 23.05
CA ASN A 124 9.64 2.33 24.24
C ASN A 124 8.43 1.50 23.83
N THR A 125 8.28 0.33 24.43
CA THR A 125 7.17 -0.60 24.18
C THR A 125 5.90 -0.25 24.98
N LYS A 126 5.92 0.84 25.77
CA LYS A 126 4.80 1.27 26.63
C LYS A 126 3.95 2.45 26.12
N GLY A 127 4.22 2.98 24.93
CA GLY A 127 3.54 4.17 24.38
C GLY A 127 4.33 5.46 24.58
#